data_AF-A0A4D4J890-F1
#
_entry.id   AF-A0A4D4J890-F1
#
_cell.length_a   1.000
_cell.length_b   1.000
_cell.length_c   1.000
_cell.angle_alpha   90.00
_cell.angle_beta   90.00
_cell.angle_gamma   90.00
#
_symmetry.space_group_name_H-M   'P 1'
#
loop_
_entity.id
_entity.type
_entity.pdbx_description
1 polymer ?
#
loop_
_entity_poly.entity_id
_entity_poly.type
_entity_poly.pdbx_seq_one_letter_code
_entity_poly.pdbx_strand_id
1 'polypeptide(L)' 'MATIQVRDIPEDAYEVLRRRARAEGKSLQAYMRDQVIDMAARRTKAEVLAVLEATLAEEPTSGVTAESVATHVSADRR' A
#
# COMPACT_ATOMS: atom_id res chain seq x y z
N MET A 1 -21.23 -9.00 -5.97
CA MET A 1 -19.80 -9.35 -5.91
C MET A 1 -19.18 -9.00 -7.25
N ALA A 2 -18.09 -8.23 -7.28
CA ALA A 2 -17.44 -7.84 -8.53
C ALA A 2 -16.67 -9.03 -9.11
N THR A 3 -16.72 -9.19 -10.44
CA THR A 3 -15.94 -10.20 -11.17
C THR A 3 -15.01 -9.48 -12.13
N ILE A 4 -13.74 -9.85 -12.11
CA ILE A 4 -12.71 -9.31 -13.01
C ILE A 4 -12.32 -10.41 -14.00
N GLN A 5 -12.45 -10.14 -15.28
CA GLN A 5 -11.94 -11.00 -16.35
C GLN A 5 -10.63 -10.41 -16.88
N VAL A 6 -9.55 -11.18 -16.80
CA VAL A 6 -8.24 -10.81 -17.38
C VAL A 6 -8.06 -11.65 -18.64
N ARG A 7 -7.80 -10.97 -19.77
CA ARG A 7 -7.64 -11.60 -21.09
C ARG A 7 -6.19 -11.53 -21.54
N ASP A 8 -5.86 -12.35 -22.54
CA ASP A 8 -4.59 -12.30 -23.26
C ASP A 8 -3.36 -12.41 -22.34
N ILE A 9 -3.44 -13.28 -21.33
CA ILE A 9 -2.31 -13.59 -20.46
C ILE A 9 -1.31 -14.45 -21.24
N PRO A 10 -0.04 -14.04 -21.32
CA PRO A 10 1.01 -14.87 -21.89
C PRO A 10 1.09 -16.25 -21.21
N GLU A 11 1.29 -17.31 -21.99
CA GLU A 11 1.27 -18.69 -21.49
C GLU A 11 2.33 -18.94 -20.41
N ASP A 12 3.51 -18.34 -20.56
CA ASP A 12 4.60 -18.43 -19.60
C ASP A 12 4.22 -17.83 -18.24
N ALA A 13 3.55 -16.67 -18.24
CA ALA A 13 3.02 -16.04 -17.03
C ALA A 13 1.92 -16.89 -16.40
N TYR A 14 1.01 -17.45 -17.21
CA TYR A 14 -0.05 -18.35 -16.74
C TYR A 14 0.54 -19.56 -15.99
N GLU A 15 1.54 -20.23 -16.57
CA GLU A 15 2.16 -21.41 -15.97
C GLU A 15 2.97 -21.09 -14.71
N VAL A 16 3.58 -19.90 -14.62
CA VAL A 16 4.19 -19.42 -13.37
C VAL A 16 3.13 -19.27 -12.27
N LEU A 17 2.02 -18.60 -12.55
CA LEU A 17 0.95 -18.39 -11.57
C LEU A 17 0.28 -19.71 -11.15
N ARG A 18 0.06 -20.62 -12.10
CA ARG A 18 -0.50 -21.95 -11.84
C ARG A 18 0.40 -22.79 -10.92
N ARG A 19 1.72 -22.76 -11.14
CA ARG A 19 2.68 -23.46 -10.27
C ARG A 19 2.69 -22.89 -8.86
N ARG A 20 2.68 -21.55 -8.70
CA ARG A 20 2.61 -20.90 -7.39
C ARG A 20 1.32 -21.25 -6.65
N ALA A 21 0.17 -21.17 -7.32
CA ALA A 21 -1.11 -21.55 -6.73
C ALA A 21 -1.11 -23.00 -6.22
N ARG A 22 -0.56 -23.95 -7.01
CA ARG A 22 -0.42 -25.36 -6.61
C ARG A 22 0.52 -25.55 -5.41
N ALA A 23 1.63 -24.81 -5.37
CA ALA A 23 2.57 -24.87 -4.24
C ALA A 23 1.90 -24.42 -2.93
N GLU A 24 0.91 -23.53 -3.00
CA GLU A 24 0.09 -23.10 -1.86
C GLU A 24 -1.16 -23.97 -1.63
N GLY A 25 -1.38 -25.02 -2.42
CA GLY A 25 -2.58 -25.87 -2.32
C GLY A 25 -3.88 -25.17 -2.71
N LYS A 26 -3.81 -24.08 -3.48
CA LYS A 26 -4.96 -23.25 -3.89
C LYS A 26 -5.34 -23.51 -5.34
N SER A 27 -6.63 -23.30 -5.66
CA SER A 27 -7.03 -23.11 -7.06
C SER A 27 -6.43 -21.81 -7.59
N LEU A 28 -6.21 -21.72 -8.91
CA LEU A 28 -5.68 -20.50 -9.53
C LEU A 28 -6.58 -19.28 -9.25
N GLN A 29 -7.90 -19.46 -9.28
CA GLN A 29 -8.85 -18.38 -8.97
C GLN A 29 -8.73 -17.90 -7.53
N ALA A 30 -8.59 -18.81 -6.55
CA ALA A 30 -8.41 -18.44 -5.16
C ALA A 30 -7.08 -17.71 -4.93
N TYR A 31 -6.00 -18.21 -5.53
CA TYR A 31 -4.69 -17.56 -5.50
C TYR A 31 -4.75 -16.14 -6.07
N MET A 32 -5.33 -15.96 -7.26
CA MET A 32 -5.44 -14.65 -7.89
C MET A 32 -6.33 -13.68 -7.12
N ARG A 33 -7.41 -14.17 -6.50
CA ARG A 33 -8.25 -13.35 -5.61
C ARG A 33 -7.43 -12.80 -4.44
N ASP A 34 -6.64 -13.64 -3.78
CA ASP A 34 -5.79 -13.22 -2.66
C ASP A 34 -4.78 -12.15 -3.14
N GLN A 35 -4.15 -12.36 -4.30
CA GLN A 35 -3.23 -11.36 -4.88
C GLN A 35 -3.92 -10.02 -5.19
N VAL A 36 -5.15 -10.04 -5.70
CA VAL A 36 -5.92 -8.81 -5.99
C VAL A 36 -6.32 -8.09 -4.69
N ILE A 37 -6.69 -8.83 -3.64
CA ILE A 37 -6.98 -8.25 -2.33
C ILE A 37 -5.73 -7.61 -1.74
N ASP A 38 -4.60 -8.31 -1.77
CA ASP A 38 -3.32 -7.79 -1.28
C ASP A 38 -2.86 -6.56 -2.06
N MET A 39 -3.09 -6.54 -3.37
CA MET A 39 -2.82 -5.38 -4.22
C MET A 39 -3.70 -4.19 -3.83
N ALA A 40 -5.00 -4.40 -3.61
CA ALA A 40 -5.93 -3.34 -3.22
C ALA A 40 -5.71 -2.83 -1.79
N ALA A 41 -5.21 -3.67 -0.89
CA ALA A 41 -4.92 -3.28 0.49
C ALA A 41 -3.70 -2.34 0.60
N ARG A 42 -2.80 -2.35 -0.39
CA ARG A 42 -1.60 -1.52 -0.42
C ARG A 42 -1.92 -0.18 -1.06
N ARG A 43 -1.88 0.91 -0.26
CA ARG A 43 -1.89 2.26 -0.82
C ARG A 43 -0.68 2.46 -1.72
N THR A 44 -0.91 3.04 -2.88
CA THR A 44 0.15 3.52 -3.75
C THR A 44 0.84 4.74 -3.12
N LYS A 45 2.08 5.02 -3.52
CA LYS A 45 2.80 6.22 -3.07
C LYS A 45 2.03 7.50 -3.39
N ALA A 46 1.37 7.54 -4.53
CA ALA A 46 0.57 8.68 -4.96
C ALA A 46 -0.63 8.88 -4.02
N GLU A 47 -1.33 7.82 -3.66
CA GLU A 47 -2.44 7.90 -2.69
C GLU A 47 -1.97 8.30 -1.30
N VAL A 48 -0.81 7.81 -0.84
CA VAL A 48 -0.22 8.25 0.42
C VAL A 48 0.12 9.74 0.37
N LEU A 49 0.73 10.22 -0.72
CA LEU A 49 1.08 11.62 -0.86
C LEU A 49 -0.17 12.51 -0.91
N ALA A 50 -1.20 12.10 -1.65
CA ALA A 50 -2.48 12.80 -1.68
C ALA A 50 -3.14 12.90 -0.30
N VAL A 51 -3.06 11.83 0.50
CA VAL A 51 -3.54 11.86 1.90
C VAL A 51 -2.72 12.84 2.73
N LEU A 52 -1.39 12.82 2.63
CA LEU A 52 -0.52 13.75 3.36
C LEU A 52 -0.76 15.21 2.97
N GLU A 53 -0.91 15.49 1.68
CA GLU A 53 -1.23 16.84 1.18
C GLU A 53 -2.59 17.31 1.70
N ALA A 54 -3.61 16.44 1.69
CA ALA A 54 -4.91 16.76 2.25
C ALA A 54 -4.83 17.04 3.76
N THR A 55 -4.10 16.22 4.52
CA THR A 55 -3.90 16.43 5.97
C THR A 55 -3.14 17.73 6.26
N LEU A 56 -2.09 18.04 5.50
CA LEU A 56 -1.34 19.29 5.63
C LEU A 56 -2.16 20.52 5.23
N ALA A 57 -3.10 20.39 4.29
CA ALA A 57 -4.00 21.47 3.91
C ALA A 57 -5.05 21.77 4.99
N GLU A 58 -5.52 20.74 5.70
CA GLU A 58 -6.46 20.88 6.83
C GLU A 58 -5.76 21.41 8.10
N GLU A 59 -4.52 21.00 8.35
CA GLU A 59 -3.70 21.48 9.47
C GLU A 59 -2.33 22.00 9.00
N PRO A 60 -2.26 23.22 8.43
CA PRO A 60 -1.03 23.80 7.85
C PRO A 60 0.07 24.04 8.89
N THR A 61 -0.30 24.08 10.17
CA THR A 61 0.63 24.10 11.29
C THR A 61 0.32 22.89 12.16
N SER A 62 0.93 21.74 11.88
CA SER A 62 1.31 20.85 12.98
C SER A 62 2.00 21.78 13.99
N GLY A 63 1.48 21.95 15.21
CA GLY A 63 1.92 22.98 16.17
C GLY A 63 3.39 22.93 16.61
N VAL A 64 4.23 22.21 15.87
CA VAL A 64 5.68 22.17 15.91
C VAL A 64 6.24 23.45 15.28
N THR A 65 6.71 24.35 16.14
CA THR A 65 7.45 25.54 15.74
C THR A 65 8.94 25.29 15.93
N ALA A 66 9.79 26.09 15.26
CA ALA A 66 11.23 26.04 15.51
C ALA A 66 11.57 26.25 17.00
N GLU A 67 10.77 27.05 17.69
CA GLU A 67 10.87 27.32 19.12
C GLU A 67 10.50 26.10 19.99
N SER A 68 9.43 25.36 19.65
CA SER A 68 9.06 24.14 20.37
C SER A 68 10.11 23.04 20.19
N VAL A 69 10.72 22.94 19.00
CA VAL A 69 11.83 22.02 18.73
C VAL A 69 13.07 22.39 19.55
N ALA A 70 13.46 23.67 19.56
CA ALA A 70 14.60 24.14 20.34
C ALA A 70 14.41 23.89 21.84
N THR A 71 13.20 24.10 22.35
CA THR A 71 12.83 23.83 23.75
C THR A 71 13.01 22.35 24.08
N HIS A 72 12.50 21.44 23.25
CA HIS A 72 12.61 20.01 23.50
C HIS A 72 14.07 19.51 23.46
N VAL A 73 14.85 19.97 22.49
CA VAL A 73 16.27 19.63 22.34
C VAL A 73 17.11 20.15 23.52
N SER A 74 16.76 21.32 24.08
CA SER A 74 17.44 21.87 25.24
C SER A 74 17.13 21.11 26.54
N ALA A 75 15.93 20.55 26.64
CA ALA A 75 15.50 19.74 27.78
C ALA A 75 16.14 18.35 27.81
N ASP A 76 16.41 17.75 26.65
CA ASP A 76 17.04 16.42 26.52
C ASP A 76 18.54 16.41 26.90
N ARG A 77 19.22 17.57 26.80
CA ARG A 77 20.65 17.71 27.11
C ARG A 77 20.96 18.06 28.57
N ARG A 78 19.95 18.07 29.46
CA ARG A 78 20.07 18.52 30.85
C ARG A 78 19.84 17.36 31.81
#